data_AF-A0A1G4Z0L9-F1
#
_entry.id   AF-A0A1G4Z0L9-F1
#
_cell.length_a   1.000
_cell.length_b   1.000
_cell.length_c   1.000
_cell.angle_alpha   90.00
_cell.angle_beta   90.00
_cell.angle_gamma   90.00
#
_symmetry.space_group_name_H-M   'P 1'
#
loop_
_entity.id
_entity.type
_entity.pdbx_description
1 polymer ?
#
loop_
_entity_poly.entity_id
_entity_poly.type
_entity_poly.pdbx_seq_one_letter_code
_entity_poly.pdbx_strand_id
1 'polypeptide(L)'
;MTHGPTKFQASCTKTLSAVEADPNRSNQHEFNGIAELKRIFGLTDFSKIAFFSVSGHATTAQSEVTWYEAREAHPTRSEYRLYFKTNSVMAQAKEGDSVTFGLDEIGNLHIVLLKKGTSRN
;
A
#
# COMPACT_ATOMS: atom_id res chain seq x y z
N MET A 1 10.65 2.19 -23.06
CA MET A 1 9.62 2.02 -22.02
C MET A 1 8.62 3.15 -22.21
N THR A 2 7.36 2.83 -22.42
CA THR A 2 6.32 3.81 -22.78
C THR A 2 5.98 4.65 -21.55
N HIS A 3 6.32 5.94 -21.58
CA HIS A 3 5.96 6.94 -20.56
C HIS A 3 4.49 7.36 -20.71
N GLY A 4 3.57 6.39 -20.70
CA GLY A 4 2.14 6.63 -20.70
C GLY A 4 1.61 6.83 -19.28
N PRO A 5 0.58 7.67 -19.08
CA PRO A 5 -0.07 7.77 -17.78
C PRO A 5 -0.68 6.42 -17.37
N THR A 6 -0.45 5.98 -16.14
CA THR A 6 -1.18 4.86 -15.56
C THR A 6 -2.57 5.35 -15.17
N LYS A 7 -3.62 4.75 -15.75
CA LYS A 7 -5.01 5.03 -15.38
C LYS A 7 -5.45 4.08 -14.29
N PHE A 8 -6.04 4.63 -13.24
CA PHE A 8 -6.67 3.85 -12.17
C PHE A 8 -8.18 3.96 -12.27
N GLN A 9 -8.88 2.83 -12.23
CA GLN A 9 -10.34 2.80 -12.07
C GLN A 9 -10.75 3.25 -10.66
N ALA A 10 -9.91 2.93 -9.67
CA ALA A 10 -10.08 3.38 -8.30
C ALA A 10 -8.70 3.60 -7.67
N SER A 11 -8.57 4.67 -6.89
CA SER A 11 -7.35 4.92 -6.14
C SER A 11 -7.64 5.63 -4.82
N CYS A 12 -6.77 5.42 -3.83
CA CYS A 12 -6.75 6.22 -2.62
C CYS A 12 -5.31 6.47 -2.18
N THR A 13 -5.11 7.57 -1.47
CA THR A 13 -3.82 7.92 -0.89
C THR A 13 -3.99 8.03 0.62
N LYS A 14 -3.05 7.46 1.36
CA LYS A 14 -2.98 7.62 2.82
C LYS A 14 -1.55 7.97 3.24
N THR A 15 -1.44 8.68 4.35
CA THR A 15 -0.16 8.91 5.01
C THR A 15 0.20 7.71 5.88
N LEU A 16 1.46 7.29 5.85
CA LEU A 16 1.98 6.21 6.66
C LEU A 16 2.19 6.67 8.09
N SER A 17 1.65 5.89 9.02
CA SER A 17 1.97 6.01 10.44
C SER A 17 3.32 5.37 10.78
N ALA A 18 3.86 5.65 11.97
CA ALA A 18 5.08 5.00 12.47
C ALA A 18 5.01 3.46 12.46
N VAL A 19 3.81 2.91 12.64
CA VAL A 19 3.56 1.46 12.67
C VAL A 19 3.41 0.82 11.28
N GLU A 20 3.45 1.61 10.21
CA GLU A 20 3.39 1.12 8.82
C GLU A 20 4.66 1.42 8.01
N ALA A 21 5.58 2.23 8.55
CA ALA A 21 6.79 2.67 7.88
C ALA A 21 8.12 2.33 8.57
N ASP A 22 8.13 1.95 9.85
CA ASP A 22 9.37 1.70 10.60
C ASP A 22 9.58 0.20 10.88
N PRO A 23 10.41 -0.50 10.10
CA PRO A 23 10.67 -1.93 10.30
C PRO A 23 11.29 -2.26 11.67
N ASN A 24 11.80 -1.28 12.42
CA ASN A 24 12.35 -1.49 13.77
C ASN A 24 11.30 -1.36 14.89
N ARG A 25 10.12 -0.81 14.60
CA ARG A 25 9.05 -0.58 15.60
C ARG A 25 8.00 -1.67 15.64
N SER A 26 7.88 -2.49 14.59
CA SER A 26 6.96 -3.64 14.55
C SER A 26 7.38 -4.56 13.39
N ASN A 27 6.86 -5.79 13.33
CA ASN A 27 7.04 -6.73 12.21
C ASN A 27 6.26 -6.23 10.97
N GLN A 28 6.58 -5.02 10.50
CA GLN A 28 5.74 -4.20 9.63
C GLN A 28 5.76 -4.66 8.19
N HIS A 29 4.72 -5.42 7.88
CA HIS A 29 4.39 -5.91 6.57
C HIS A 29 2.94 -5.60 6.23
N GLU A 30 2.29 -4.67 6.94
CA GLU A 30 0.85 -4.50 6.85
C GLU A 30 0.45 -3.03 6.77
N PHE A 31 -0.46 -2.71 5.86
CA PHE A 31 -1.19 -1.45 5.87
C PHE A 31 -2.53 -1.62 6.57
N ASN A 32 -2.90 -0.63 7.37
CA ASN A 32 -4.22 -0.57 7.98
C ASN A 32 -5.29 -0.35 6.91
N GLY A 33 -6.27 -1.25 6.87
CA GLY A 33 -7.44 -1.23 5.98
C GLY A 33 -8.42 -0.12 6.35
N ILE A 34 -8.14 1.09 5.87
CA ILE A 34 -9.03 2.25 6.00
C ILE A 34 -10.30 2.09 5.14
N ALA A 35 -11.33 2.90 5.43
CA ALA A 35 -12.62 2.83 4.72
C ALA A 35 -12.49 2.92 3.19
N GLU A 36 -11.55 3.71 2.68
CA GLU A 36 -11.27 3.80 1.25
C GLU A 36 -10.70 2.49 0.67
N LEU A 37 -9.76 1.83 1.37
CA LEU A 37 -9.23 0.54 0.92
C LEU A 37 -10.34 -0.52 0.89
N LYS A 38 -11.24 -0.53 1.88
CA LYS A 38 -12.43 -1.40 1.86
C LYS A 38 -13.35 -1.12 0.67
N ARG A 39 -13.48 0.14 0.24
CA ARG A 39 -14.28 0.49 -0.96
C ARG A 39 -13.61 0.03 -2.26
N ILE A 40 -12.28 0.07 -2.32
CA ILE A 40 -11.50 -0.34 -3.50
C ILE A 40 -11.41 -1.87 -3.60
N PHE A 41 -11.14 -2.53 -2.48
CA PHE A 41 -10.87 -3.97 -2.42
C PHE A 41 -12.09 -4.82 -2.11
N GLY A 42 -13.14 -4.22 -1.58
CA GLY A 42 -14.27 -4.94 -1.00
C GLY A 42 -13.91 -5.55 0.35
N LEU A 43 -14.76 -6.48 0.78
CA LEU A 43 -14.68 -7.16 2.07
C LEU A 43 -14.21 -8.61 1.93
N THR A 44 -14.02 -9.09 0.71
CA THR A 44 -13.57 -10.45 0.41
C THR A 44 -12.05 -10.51 0.40
N ASP A 45 -11.51 -11.51 1.07
CA ASP A 45 -10.07 -11.76 1.12
C ASP A 45 -9.51 -12.09 -0.27
N PHE A 46 -8.27 -11.64 -0.53
CA PHE A 46 -7.54 -12.01 -1.74
C PHE A 46 -6.03 -12.00 -1.52
N SER A 47 -5.33 -12.76 -2.36
CA SER A 47 -3.87 -12.66 -2.53
C SER A 47 -3.54 -12.42 -4.00
N LYS A 48 -2.69 -11.44 -4.29
CA LYS A 48 -2.23 -11.16 -5.67
C LYS A 48 -0.87 -10.48 -5.70
N ILE A 49 -0.25 -10.44 -6.87
CA ILE A 49 0.96 -9.64 -7.10
C ILE A 49 0.57 -8.16 -7.24
N ALA A 50 1.25 -7.31 -6.48
CA ALA A 50 1.17 -5.86 -6.60
C ALA A 50 2.49 -5.27 -7.11
N PHE A 51 2.37 -4.15 -7.82
CA PHE A 51 3.48 -3.39 -8.37
C PHE A 51 3.79 -2.22 -7.45
N PHE A 52 4.97 -2.21 -6.85
CA PHE A 52 5.45 -1.16 -5.98
C PHE A 52 6.37 -0.22 -6.75
N SER A 53 6.27 1.08 -6.50
CA SER A 53 7.19 2.08 -7.06
C SER A 53 7.38 3.27 -6.12
N VAL A 54 8.49 4.00 -6.28
CA VAL A 54 8.72 5.28 -5.58
C VAL A 54 8.54 6.41 -6.58
N SER A 55 7.64 7.35 -6.30
CA SER A 55 7.36 8.50 -7.16
C SER A 55 8.62 9.35 -7.37
N GLY A 56 9.01 9.57 -8.63
CA GLY A 56 10.20 10.34 -8.99
C GLY A 56 11.53 9.58 -8.89
N HIS A 57 11.51 8.27 -8.60
CA HIS A 57 12.70 7.43 -8.51
C HIS A 57 12.58 6.19 -9.39
N ALA A 58 13.72 5.57 -9.75
CA ALA A 58 13.75 4.34 -10.56
C ALA A 58 13.45 3.07 -9.75
N THR A 59 13.27 3.16 -8.43
CA THR A 59 13.00 1.99 -7.59
C THR A 59 11.60 1.46 -7.86
N THR A 60 11.54 0.20 -8.28
CA THR A 60 10.31 -0.57 -8.40
C THR A 60 10.50 -1.96 -7.78
N ALA A 61 9.40 -2.60 -7.41
CA ALA A 61 9.38 -3.98 -6.97
C ALA A 61 8.04 -4.64 -7.34
N GLN A 62 8.02 -5.96 -7.46
CA GLN A 62 6.81 -6.75 -7.48
C GLN A 62 6.79 -7.60 -6.22
N SER A 63 5.68 -7.60 -5.50
CA SER A 63 5.54 -8.36 -4.26
C SER A 63 4.11 -8.86 -4.11
N GLU A 64 3.98 -10.05 -3.52
CA GLU A 64 2.69 -10.60 -3.14
C GLU A 64 2.11 -9.77 -1.99
N VAL A 65 0.83 -9.46 -2.13
CA VAL A 65 0.02 -8.82 -1.10
C VAL A 65 -1.21 -9.65 -0.78
N THR A 66 -1.65 -9.59 0.46
CA THR A 66 -2.83 -10.31 0.97
C THR A 66 -3.74 -9.34 1.70
N TRP A 67 -4.96 -9.17 1.20
CA TRP A 67 -6.03 -8.43 1.88
C TRP A 67 -6.87 -9.41 2.68
N TYR A 68 -7.05 -9.14 3.97
CA TYR A 68 -7.78 -10.03 4.86
C TYR A 68 -8.43 -9.30 6.05
N GLU A 69 -9.46 -9.90 6.63
CA GLU A 69 -10.02 -9.46 7.91
C GLU A 69 -9.20 -10.02 9.09
N ALA A 70 -8.35 -9.19 9.69
CA ALA A 70 -7.47 -9.57 10.81
C ALA A 70 -8.23 -9.91 12.11
N ARG A 71 -9.54 -9.69 12.15
CA ARG A 71 -10.40 -9.96 13.31
C ARG A 71 -11.65 -10.75 12.95
N GLU A 72 -11.54 -11.70 12.02
CA GLU A 72 -12.65 -12.56 11.58
C GLU A 72 -13.42 -13.22 12.77
N ALA A 73 -12.73 -13.52 13.87
CA ALA A 73 -13.31 -14.11 15.09
C ALA A 73 -13.95 -13.10 16.08
N HIS A 74 -13.93 -11.78 15.81
CA HIS A 74 -14.35 -10.76 16.76
C HIS A 74 -15.78 -10.26 16.45
N PRO A 75 -16.76 -10.45 17.36
CA PRO A 75 -18.18 -10.34 17.03
C PRO A 75 -18.70 -8.92 16.68
N THR A 76 -17.91 -7.87 16.90
CA THR A 76 -18.34 -6.47 16.73
C THR A 76 -17.30 -5.57 16.07
N ARG A 77 -16.10 -6.08 15.77
CA ARG A 77 -14.97 -5.27 15.30
C ARG A 77 -14.33 -5.89 14.07
N SER A 78 -14.57 -5.26 12.92
CA SER A 78 -13.90 -5.60 11.67
C SER A 78 -12.66 -4.75 11.42
N GLU A 79 -11.49 -5.39 11.46
CA GLU A 79 -10.20 -4.79 11.20
C GLU A 79 -9.60 -5.45 9.96
N TYR A 80 -9.54 -4.72 8.85
CA TYR A 80 -8.93 -5.25 7.64
C TYR A 80 -7.49 -4.80 7.54
N ARG A 81 -6.64 -5.64 6.97
CA ARG A 81 -5.23 -5.36 6.76
C ARG A 81 -4.79 -5.81 5.39
N LEU A 82 -3.88 -5.04 4.78
CA LEU A 82 -3.20 -5.41 3.56
C LEU A 82 -1.76 -5.80 3.91
N TYR A 83 -1.50 -7.10 3.98
CA TYR A 83 -0.16 -7.64 4.14
C TYR A 83 0.64 -7.54 2.84
N PHE A 84 1.95 -7.32 2.94
CA PHE A 84 2.91 -7.27 1.84
C PHE A 84 4.27 -7.84 2.28
N LYS A 85 4.96 -8.58 1.41
CA LYS A 85 6.35 -9.01 1.71
C LYS A 85 7.33 -7.84 1.60
N THR A 86 8.41 -7.89 2.39
CA THR A 86 9.50 -6.90 2.35
C THR A 86 9.96 -6.70 0.92
N ASN A 87 10.08 -5.44 0.51
CA ASN A 87 10.52 -5.07 -0.82
C ASN A 87 11.31 -3.77 -0.79
N SER A 88 12.08 -3.52 -1.86
CA SER A 88 12.99 -2.38 -1.99
C SER A 88 12.30 -1.01 -1.96
N VAL A 89 11.00 -0.95 -2.24
CA VAL A 89 10.19 0.27 -2.19
C VAL A 89 9.78 0.56 -0.75
N MET A 90 9.19 -0.42 -0.05
CA MET A 90 8.76 -0.24 1.33
C MET A 90 9.93 -0.14 2.32
N ALA A 91 11.10 -0.70 1.98
CA ALA A 91 12.34 -0.47 2.74
C ALA A 91 12.78 1.01 2.76
N GLN A 92 12.24 1.84 1.86
CA GLN A 92 12.53 3.26 1.78
C GLN A 92 11.45 4.14 2.44
N ALA A 93 10.34 3.56 2.87
CA ALA A 93 9.23 4.27 3.48
C ALA A 93 9.63 4.83 4.85
N LYS A 94 9.09 5.99 5.19
CA LYS A 94 9.23 6.62 6.51
C LYS A 94 7.88 7.11 7.01
N GLU A 95 7.76 7.27 8.31
CA GLU A 95 6.60 7.90 8.92
C GLU A 95 6.36 9.28 8.28
N GLY A 96 5.12 9.55 7.90
CA GLY A 96 4.73 10.78 7.23
C GLY A 96 4.92 10.78 5.71
N ASP A 97 5.53 9.75 5.12
CA ASP A 97 5.41 9.51 3.67
C ASP A 97 3.96 9.16 3.33
N SER A 98 3.56 9.37 2.08
CA SER A 98 2.25 8.96 1.60
C SER A 98 2.36 7.77 0.67
N VAL A 99 1.35 6.90 0.67
CA VAL A 99 1.24 5.78 -0.25
C VAL A 99 -0.09 5.86 -0.99
N THR A 100 -0.02 5.79 -2.31
CA THR A 100 -1.19 5.67 -3.19
C THR A 100 -1.39 4.22 -3.57
N PHE A 101 -2.61 3.73 -3.35
CA PHE A 101 -3.08 2.43 -3.81
C PHE A 101 -3.98 2.67 -5.02
N GLY A 102 -3.66 2.07 -6.16
CA GLY A 102 -4.43 2.23 -7.40
C GLY A 102 -4.71 0.88 -8.07
N LEU A 103 -5.96 0.63 -8.43
CA LEU A 103 -6.34 -0.49 -9.30
C LEU A 103 -6.42 0.01 -10.74
N ASP A 104 -5.62 -0.57 -11.63
CA ASP A 104 -5.66 -0.23 -13.06
C ASP A 104 -6.87 -0.86 -13.78
N GLU A 105 -7.03 -0.54 -15.06
CA GLU A 105 -8.17 -0.98 -15.87
C GLU A 105 -8.30 -2.50 -16.03
N ILE A 106 -7.22 -3.24 -15.76
CA ILE A 106 -7.16 -4.70 -15.83
C ILE A 106 -7.07 -5.36 -14.45
N GLY A 107 -7.20 -4.59 -13.37
CA GLY A 107 -7.27 -5.07 -11.99
C GLY A 107 -5.93 -5.25 -11.28
N ASN A 108 -4.80 -4.83 -11.87
CA ASN A 108 -3.53 -4.85 -11.17
C ASN A 108 -3.50 -3.79 -10.08
N LEU A 109 -2.92 -4.13 -8.94
CA LEU A 109 -2.71 -3.21 -7.84
C LEU A 109 -1.34 -2.55 -7.95
N HIS A 110 -1.35 -1.23 -8.00
CA HIS A 110 -0.18 -0.37 -7.95
C HIS A 110 -0.10 0.29 -6.58
N ILE A 111 1.05 0.21 -5.93
CA ILE A 111 1.33 0.78 -4.61
C ILE A 111 2.50 1.76 -4.79
N VAL A 112 2.19 3.05 -4.83
CA VAL A 112 3.16 4.11 -5.14
C VAL A 112 3.53 4.83 -3.85
N LEU A 113 4.80 4.79 -3.48
CA LEU A 113 5.35 5.53 -2.35
C LEU A 113 5.69 6.97 -2.79
N LEU A 114 5.06 7.94 -2.14
CA LEU A 114 5.35 9.36 -2.25
C LEU A 114 6.15 9.77 -1.02
N LYS A 115 7.44 10.03 -1.21
CA LYS A 115 8.29 10.57 -0.16
C LYS A 115 7.77 11.93 0.26
N LYS A 116 7.66 12.18 1.56
CA LYS A 116 7.44 13.52 2.10
C LYS A 116 8.54 14.42 1.53
N GLY A 117 8.14 15.52 0.90
CA GLY A 117 9.09 16.49 0.35
C GLY A 117 10.10 16.85 1.42
N THR A 118 11.38 16.60 1.15
CA THR A 118 12.44 17.25 1.92
C THR A 118 12.33 18.71 1.52
N SER A 119 11.70 19.53 2.36
CA SER A 119 11.93 20.97 2.30
C SER A 119 13.44 21.15 2.47
N ARG A 120 14.16 21.26 1.35
CA ARG A 120 15.50 21.84 1.34
C ARG A 120 15.28 23.28 1.73
N ASN A 121 15.51 23.57 3.01
CA ASN A 121 15.78 24.92 3.45
C ASN A 121 17.17 25.32 2.95
#